data_AF-A0AAV0PXT9-F1
#
_entry.id   AF-A0AAV0PXT9-F1
#
_cell.length_a   1.000
_cell.length_b   1.000
_cell.length_c   1.000
_cell.angle_alpha   90.00
_cell.angle_beta   90.00
_cell.angle_gamma   90.00
#
_symmetry.space_group_name_H-M   'P 1'
#
loop_
_entity.id
_entity.type
_entity.pdbx_description
1 polymer ?
#
loop_
_entity_poly.entity_id
_entity_poly.type
_entity_poly.pdbx_seq_one_letter_code
_entity_poly.pdbx_strand_id
1 'polypeptide(L)'
;MLPLVSVLLEMVSRRVWVAAAAATALMVMARLSSFADGEKAVPCYYIFGDSLADSGNNNMLQTVAKVDYSPYGVDFPRGPTGRFTNGRNIVDFFAEYLGFECPIPPFATATDVDTLTGVNYASGSAGILQQTGAQLGQRIPLDVQLDNHGVSVSALAKITGAAAASRHLGQCLYTLGAGNNDFLNNYFRPEFYPTSRTYTVKRFTALLANRYAQQLQRLYGLGARKIGVFALGQIGCVPFAIRRYGNNGSASGCAEALNDAAALFNVRLKSAINRLQAKLTDAQFVYIGIYMIFH
;
A
#
# COMPACT_ATOMS: atom_id res chain seq x y z
N MET A 1 18.63 -71.47 -19.52
CA MET A 1 17.48 -70.60 -19.88
C MET A 1 17.13 -69.55 -18.81
N LEU A 2 17.50 -69.71 -17.53
CA LEU A 2 17.23 -68.73 -16.46
C LEU A 2 17.91 -67.34 -16.56
N PRO A 3 19.15 -67.17 -17.07
CA PRO A 3 19.82 -65.86 -17.02
C PRO A 3 19.30 -64.85 -18.07
N LEU A 4 18.69 -65.31 -19.16
CA LEU A 4 18.12 -64.43 -20.19
C LEU A 4 16.81 -63.77 -19.72
N VAL A 5 16.01 -64.48 -18.91
CA VAL A 5 14.73 -63.98 -18.40
C VAL A 5 14.95 -62.89 -17.34
N SER A 6 15.98 -63.01 -16.48
CA SER A 6 16.26 -61.98 -15.47
C SER A 6 16.76 -60.68 -16.09
N VAL A 7 17.63 -60.77 -17.11
CA VAL A 7 18.12 -59.59 -17.84
C VAL A 7 16.98 -58.89 -18.59
N LEU A 8 16.06 -59.65 -19.21
CA LEU A 8 14.88 -59.06 -19.85
C LEU A 8 13.96 -58.36 -18.86
N LEU A 9 13.72 -58.96 -17.68
CA LEU A 9 12.91 -58.34 -16.62
C LEU A 9 13.55 -57.08 -16.06
N GLU A 10 14.88 -57.04 -15.90
CA GLU A 10 15.61 -55.85 -15.49
C GLU A 10 15.58 -54.75 -16.55
N MET A 11 15.70 -55.10 -17.83
CA MET A 11 15.60 -54.15 -18.94
C MET A 11 14.18 -53.58 -19.09
N VAL A 12 13.15 -54.41 -18.92
CA VAL A 12 11.74 -53.97 -18.93
C VAL A 12 11.46 -53.09 -17.72
N SER A 13 11.90 -53.49 -16.53
CA SER A 13 11.78 -52.68 -15.30
C SER A 13 12.46 -51.31 -15.47
N ARG A 14 13.71 -51.26 -15.94
CA ARG A 14 14.42 -50.00 -16.21
C ARG A 14 13.69 -49.13 -17.24
N ARG A 15 13.15 -49.70 -18.31
CA ARG A 15 12.37 -48.95 -19.30
C ARG A 15 11.07 -48.40 -18.71
N VAL A 16 10.38 -49.16 -17.86
CA VAL A 16 9.18 -48.72 -17.14
C VAL A 16 9.51 -47.59 -16.16
N TRP A 17 10.61 -47.69 -15.41
CA TRP A 17 11.07 -46.64 -14.49
C TRP A 17 11.50 -45.37 -15.23
N VAL A 18 12.19 -45.49 -16.36
CA VAL A 18 12.57 -44.34 -17.21
C VAL A 18 11.35 -43.68 -17.83
N ALA A 19 10.37 -44.46 -18.31
CA ALA A 19 9.11 -43.92 -18.85
C ALA A 19 8.27 -43.23 -17.76
N ALA A 20 8.19 -43.81 -16.55
CA ALA A 20 7.51 -43.21 -15.41
C ALA A 20 8.21 -41.91 -14.96
N ALA A 21 9.54 -41.89 -14.88
CA ALA A 21 10.31 -40.69 -14.55
C ALA A 21 10.16 -39.60 -15.62
N ALA A 22 10.16 -39.96 -16.91
CA ALA A 22 9.92 -39.04 -18.00
C ALA A 22 8.49 -38.46 -17.98
N ALA A 23 7.47 -39.29 -17.72
CA ALA A 23 6.09 -38.84 -17.58
C ALA A 23 5.90 -37.92 -16.36
N THR A 24 6.57 -38.23 -15.25
CA THR A 24 6.55 -37.39 -14.04
C THR A 24 7.26 -36.06 -14.29
N ALA A 25 8.41 -36.06 -14.97
CA ALA A 25 9.10 -34.85 -15.39
C ALA A 25 8.24 -34.02 -16.37
N LEU A 26 7.55 -34.65 -17.32
CA LEU A 26 6.64 -33.98 -18.25
C LEU A 26 5.45 -33.35 -17.51
N MET A 27 4.88 -34.03 -16.51
CA MET A 27 3.81 -33.49 -15.67
C MET A 27 4.29 -32.34 -14.77
N VAL A 28 5.50 -32.43 -14.21
CA VAL A 28 6.12 -31.34 -13.44
C VAL A 28 6.41 -30.15 -14.35
N MET A 29 6.94 -30.37 -15.55
CA MET A 29 7.16 -29.32 -16.55
C MET A 29 5.84 -28.70 -17.00
N ALA A 30 4.78 -29.49 -17.25
CA ALA A 30 3.45 -28.96 -17.58
C ALA A 30 2.81 -28.16 -16.43
N ARG A 31 3.11 -28.52 -15.17
CA ARG A 31 2.72 -27.72 -13.98
C ARG A 31 3.56 -26.47 -13.77
N LEU A 32 4.82 -26.48 -14.20
CA LEU A 32 5.68 -25.29 -14.22
C LEU A 32 5.31 -24.35 -15.38
N SER A 33 4.83 -24.89 -16.50
CA SER A 33 4.26 -24.12 -17.61
C SER A 33 2.90 -23.49 -17.27
N SER A 34 2.20 -23.94 -16.21
CA SER A 34 0.98 -23.27 -15.73
C SER A 34 1.26 -22.05 -14.85
N PHE A 35 2.52 -21.77 -14.51
CA PHE A 35 2.96 -20.49 -13.96
C PHE A 35 3.39 -19.49 -15.05
N ALA A 36 3.23 -19.86 -16.32
CA ALA A 36 3.56 -19.03 -17.48
C ALA A 36 2.31 -18.51 -18.21
N ASP A 37 1.18 -18.40 -17.52
CA ASP A 37 0.13 -17.43 -17.87
C ASP A 37 0.24 -16.28 -16.86
N GLY A 38 0.77 -15.14 -17.31
CA GLY A 38 0.96 -13.92 -16.54
C GLY A 38 -0.36 -13.21 -16.21
N GLU A 39 -1.33 -13.92 -15.61
CA GLU A 39 -2.61 -13.36 -15.23
C GLU A 39 -2.48 -12.58 -13.91
N LYS A 40 -2.98 -11.34 -13.90
CA LYS A 40 -2.95 -10.49 -12.70
C LYS A 40 -3.72 -11.14 -11.56
N ALA A 41 -3.16 -11.12 -10.35
CA ALA A 41 -3.83 -11.65 -9.15
C ALA A 41 -5.13 -10.89 -8.80
N VAL A 42 -5.23 -9.63 -9.22
CA VAL A 42 -6.43 -8.81 -9.15
C VAL A 42 -6.58 -7.97 -10.43
N PRO A 43 -7.80 -7.67 -10.89
CA PRO A 43 -7.99 -6.92 -12.14
C PRO A 43 -7.53 -5.45 -12.04
N CYS A 44 -7.47 -4.90 -10.82
CA CYS A 44 -7.22 -3.49 -10.57
C CYS A 44 -6.62 -3.24 -9.18
N TYR A 45 -5.84 -2.16 -9.05
CA TYR A 45 -5.18 -1.78 -7.81
C TYR A 45 -5.23 -0.27 -7.56
N TYR A 46 -5.95 0.16 -6.52
CA TYR A 46 -6.04 1.57 -6.12
C TYR A 46 -5.27 1.84 -4.83
N ILE A 47 -4.55 2.96 -4.80
CA ILE A 47 -3.58 3.27 -3.75
C ILE A 47 -3.89 4.62 -3.11
N PHE A 48 -3.87 4.68 -1.79
CA PHE A 48 -4.06 5.91 -1.01
C PHE A 48 -2.98 6.02 0.05
N GLY A 49 -2.67 7.24 0.47
CA GLY A 49 -1.73 7.45 1.57
C GLY A 49 -0.88 8.69 1.44
N ASP A 50 0.34 8.59 1.92
CA ASP A 50 1.30 9.68 1.98
C ASP A 50 2.51 9.48 1.04
N SER A 51 3.63 10.14 1.35
CA SER A 51 4.90 10.03 0.61
C SER A 51 5.41 8.60 0.43
N LEU A 52 5.03 7.66 1.32
CA LEU A 52 5.47 6.26 1.21
C LEU A 52 4.86 5.54 0.00
N ALA A 53 3.76 6.07 -0.54
CA ALA A 53 3.06 5.52 -1.70
C ALA A 53 2.96 6.49 -2.87
N ASP A 54 3.25 7.79 -2.68
CA ASP A 54 3.18 8.79 -3.75
C ASP A 54 4.11 8.44 -4.93
N SER A 55 3.58 8.61 -6.14
CA SER A 55 4.24 8.35 -7.41
C SER A 55 4.22 9.53 -8.37
N GLY A 56 3.89 10.73 -7.89
CA GLY A 56 3.91 11.97 -8.66
C GLY A 56 2.72 12.91 -8.47
N ASN A 57 1.82 12.66 -7.51
CA ASN A 57 0.67 13.55 -7.27
C ASN A 57 1.10 14.92 -6.73
N ASN A 58 2.28 15.01 -6.11
CA ASN A 58 2.81 16.27 -5.57
C ASN A 58 3.54 17.15 -6.60
N ASN A 59 3.82 16.66 -7.82
CA ASN A 59 4.71 17.34 -8.78
C ASN A 59 4.18 18.71 -9.20
N MET A 60 2.87 18.83 -9.43
CA MET A 60 2.21 20.08 -9.85
C MET A 60 1.70 20.93 -8.68
N LEU A 61 1.91 20.51 -7.43
CA LEU A 61 1.49 21.25 -6.26
C LEU A 61 2.53 22.31 -5.86
N GLN A 62 2.05 23.44 -5.33
CA GLN A 62 2.90 24.45 -4.69
C GLN A 62 3.24 24.00 -3.27
N THR A 63 4.31 23.22 -3.14
CA THR A 63 4.68 22.54 -1.89
C THR A 63 6.18 22.27 -1.83
N VAL A 64 6.74 22.27 -0.62
CA VAL A 64 8.10 21.78 -0.37
C VAL A 64 8.15 20.27 -0.22
N ALA A 65 6.99 19.61 -0.04
CA ALA A 65 6.88 18.16 -0.01
C ALA A 65 6.80 17.59 -1.44
N LYS A 66 7.85 17.84 -2.23
CA LYS A 66 7.97 17.42 -3.63
C LYS A 66 9.37 16.88 -3.86
N VAL A 67 9.51 15.84 -4.69
CA VAL A 67 10.76 15.10 -4.88
C VAL A 67 10.91 14.64 -6.34
N ASP A 68 10.47 15.48 -7.28
CA ASP A 68 10.60 15.27 -8.74
C ASP A 68 11.93 15.81 -9.29
N TYR A 69 13.00 15.73 -8.48
CA TYR A 69 14.33 16.22 -8.81
C TYR A 69 15.43 15.29 -8.27
N SER A 70 16.62 15.35 -8.86
CA SER A 70 17.79 14.55 -8.43
C SER A 70 18.20 14.86 -6.97
N PRO A 71 18.53 13.86 -6.12
CA PRO A 71 18.85 12.47 -6.46
C PRO A 71 17.67 11.50 -6.43
N TYR A 72 16.44 11.96 -6.19
CA TYR A 72 15.27 11.08 -6.19
C TYR A 72 15.06 10.46 -7.57
N GLY A 73 14.66 9.19 -7.62
CA GLY A 73 14.48 8.47 -8.88
C GLY A 73 15.76 8.11 -9.64
N VAL A 74 16.96 8.26 -9.06
CA VAL A 74 18.24 7.87 -9.70
C VAL A 74 18.29 6.39 -10.14
N ASP A 75 17.64 5.50 -9.39
CA ASP A 75 17.51 4.07 -9.68
C ASP A 75 16.20 3.73 -10.43
N PHE A 76 15.35 4.73 -10.71
CA PHE A 76 14.12 4.54 -11.47
C PHE A 76 14.39 4.72 -12.96
N PRO A 77 13.93 3.81 -13.86
CA PRO A 77 14.28 3.88 -15.29
C PRO A 77 13.94 5.19 -16.01
N ARG A 78 12.96 5.95 -15.49
CA ARG A 78 12.52 7.25 -16.04
C ARG A 78 13.05 8.46 -15.27
N GLY A 79 13.97 8.27 -14.33
CA GLY A 79 14.49 9.33 -13.47
C GLY A 79 13.49 9.76 -12.37
N PRO A 80 13.59 11.01 -11.89
CA PRO A 80 12.72 11.54 -10.84
C PRO A 80 11.25 11.54 -11.27
N THR A 81 10.41 10.76 -10.57
CA THR A 81 8.96 10.67 -10.85
C THR A 81 8.09 11.32 -9.79
N GLY A 82 8.68 11.76 -8.66
CA GLY A 82 7.93 12.18 -7.47
C GLY A 82 7.73 11.07 -6.43
N ARG A 83 8.38 9.91 -6.61
CA ARG A 83 8.53 8.89 -5.55
C ARG A 83 9.57 9.35 -4.53
N PHE A 84 9.24 9.27 -3.25
CA PHE A 84 10.11 9.68 -2.13
C PHE A 84 11.21 8.65 -1.83
N THR A 85 11.94 8.25 -2.86
CA THR A 85 13.01 7.24 -2.83
C THR A 85 13.89 7.37 -4.08
N ASN A 86 15.00 6.63 -4.13
CA ASN A 86 15.85 6.57 -5.31
C ASN A 86 15.18 5.83 -6.48
N GLY A 87 14.18 4.98 -6.23
CA GLY A 87 13.63 4.10 -7.26
C GLY A 87 12.13 3.84 -7.07
N ARG A 88 11.80 2.56 -6.98
CA ARG A 88 10.44 2.06 -6.70
C ARG A 88 10.10 2.24 -5.22
N ASN A 89 8.85 2.58 -4.92
CA ASN A 89 8.31 2.60 -3.57
C ASN A 89 7.58 1.28 -3.26
N ILE A 90 7.05 1.12 -2.04
CA ILE A 90 6.43 -0.15 -1.62
C ILE A 90 5.25 -0.58 -2.50
N VAL A 91 4.46 0.38 -3.00
CA VAL A 91 3.26 0.06 -3.78
C VAL A 91 3.61 -0.38 -5.21
N ASP A 92 4.76 0.05 -5.74
CA ASP A 92 5.27 -0.47 -7.02
C ASP A 92 5.64 -1.95 -6.90
N PHE A 93 6.32 -2.34 -5.81
CA PHE A 93 6.62 -3.76 -5.56
C PHE A 93 5.34 -4.58 -5.42
N PHE A 94 4.32 -4.06 -4.72
CA PHE A 94 3.01 -4.72 -4.66
C PHE A 94 2.38 -4.88 -6.05
N ALA A 95 2.43 -3.84 -6.90
CA ALA A 95 1.89 -3.93 -8.25
C ALA A 95 2.60 -5.03 -9.07
N GLU A 96 3.92 -5.13 -8.98
CA GLU A 96 4.70 -6.19 -9.64
C GLU A 96 4.33 -7.58 -9.12
N TYR A 97 4.25 -7.77 -7.79
CA TYR A 97 3.84 -9.03 -7.19
C TYR A 97 2.41 -9.44 -7.57
N LEU A 98 1.55 -8.47 -7.90
CA LEU A 98 0.18 -8.71 -8.37
C LEU A 98 0.09 -8.94 -9.88
N GLY A 99 1.20 -8.88 -10.62
CA GLY A 99 1.26 -9.12 -12.06
C GLY A 99 0.99 -7.89 -12.93
N PHE A 100 1.06 -6.66 -12.39
CA PHE A 100 0.95 -5.45 -13.21
C PHE A 100 2.28 -5.17 -13.93
N GLU A 101 2.23 -5.04 -15.25
CA GLU A 101 3.41 -4.76 -16.09
C GLU A 101 3.96 -3.34 -15.91
N CYS A 102 3.07 -2.40 -15.61
CA CYS A 102 3.38 -0.98 -15.43
C CYS A 102 3.04 -0.53 -14.00
N PRO A 103 3.83 0.39 -13.41
CA PRO A 103 3.46 1.05 -12.17
C PRO A 103 2.11 1.76 -12.30
N ILE A 104 1.30 1.70 -11.24
CA ILE A 104 0.00 2.37 -11.19
C ILE A 104 0.19 3.89 -11.30
N PRO A 105 -0.50 4.59 -12.23
CA PRO A 105 -0.28 6.01 -12.47
C PRO A 105 -0.81 6.89 -11.33
N PRO A 106 -0.17 8.04 -11.03
CA PRO A 106 -0.73 9.02 -10.11
C PRO A 106 -1.99 9.66 -10.71
N PHE A 107 -2.97 9.96 -9.87
CA PHE A 107 -4.21 10.64 -10.28
C PHE A 107 -3.97 11.92 -11.05
N ALA A 108 -2.91 12.67 -10.72
CA ALA A 108 -2.51 13.89 -11.42
C ALA A 108 -2.27 13.72 -12.93
N THR A 109 -1.94 12.51 -13.40
CA THR A 109 -1.69 12.21 -14.81
C THR A 109 -2.52 11.03 -15.33
N ALA A 110 -3.43 10.49 -14.53
CA ALA A 110 -4.26 9.36 -14.91
C ALA A 110 -5.37 9.79 -15.87
N THR A 111 -5.67 8.93 -16.85
CA THR A 111 -6.80 9.06 -17.77
C THR A 111 -8.01 8.28 -17.26
N ASP A 112 -9.17 8.51 -17.87
CA ASP A 112 -10.38 7.74 -17.55
C ASP A 112 -10.19 6.24 -17.82
N VAL A 113 -9.37 5.86 -18.81
CA VAL A 113 -9.09 4.45 -19.13
C VAL A 113 -8.22 3.78 -18.06
N ASP A 114 -7.30 4.51 -17.44
CA ASP A 114 -6.46 4.00 -16.35
C ASP A 114 -7.32 3.56 -15.15
N THR A 115 -8.54 4.09 -15.00
CA THR A 115 -9.46 3.64 -13.96
C THR A 115 -9.85 2.17 -14.07
N LEU A 116 -9.68 1.52 -15.23
CA LEU A 116 -9.88 0.08 -15.39
C LEU A 116 -8.83 -0.76 -14.66
N THR A 117 -7.59 -0.28 -14.57
CA THR A 117 -6.46 -1.01 -13.98
C THR A 117 -6.04 -0.47 -12.61
N GLY A 118 -6.35 0.80 -12.31
CA GLY A 118 -6.08 1.38 -11.01
C GLY A 118 -5.43 2.75 -11.07
N VAL A 119 -5.51 3.47 -9.96
CA VAL A 119 -4.96 4.83 -9.83
C VAL A 119 -4.36 5.01 -8.44
N ASN A 120 -3.25 5.73 -8.38
CA ASN A 120 -2.58 6.12 -7.15
C ASN A 120 -2.98 7.54 -6.75
N TYR A 121 -3.61 7.67 -5.58
CA TYR A 121 -4.07 8.94 -5.00
C TYR A 121 -3.18 9.44 -3.86
N ALA A 122 -2.14 8.69 -3.48
CA ALA A 122 -1.27 9.04 -2.37
C ALA A 122 -0.52 10.36 -2.64
N SER A 123 -0.29 11.14 -1.58
CA SER A 123 0.28 12.49 -1.69
C SER A 123 1.26 12.76 -0.56
N GLY A 124 2.48 13.19 -0.89
CA GLY A 124 3.47 13.58 0.11
C GLY A 124 2.94 14.60 1.13
N SER A 125 3.37 14.47 2.38
CA SER A 125 2.91 15.26 3.55
C SER A 125 1.44 15.05 3.97
N ALA A 126 0.63 14.34 3.19
CA ALA A 126 -0.76 14.10 3.54
C ALA A 126 -0.91 13.27 4.83
N GLY A 127 -2.01 13.52 5.54
CA GLY A 127 -2.42 12.75 6.71
C GLY A 127 -3.88 12.36 6.64
N ILE A 128 -4.32 11.70 7.72
CA ILE A 128 -5.72 11.36 7.98
C ILE A 128 -6.56 12.63 8.13
N LEU A 129 -6.01 13.64 8.81
CA LEU A 129 -6.69 14.91 9.06
C LEU A 129 -6.46 15.93 7.94
N GLN A 130 -7.51 16.69 7.67
CA GLN A 130 -7.52 17.71 6.62
C GLN A 130 -6.39 18.72 6.75
N GLN A 131 -5.98 19.11 7.97
CA GLN A 131 -4.99 20.15 8.23
C GLN A 131 -3.54 19.65 8.30
N THR A 132 -3.33 18.33 8.44
CA THR A 132 -2.00 17.73 8.58
C THR A 132 -1.13 18.10 7.38
N GLY A 133 0.14 18.46 7.65
CA GLY A 133 1.11 18.74 6.60
C GLY A 133 0.93 20.06 5.82
N ALA A 134 -0.09 20.86 6.16
CA ALA A 134 -0.38 22.15 5.51
C ALA A 134 0.75 23.17 5.60
N GLN A 135 1.57 23.12 6.67
CA GLN A 135 2.73 24.00 6.83
C GLN A 135 3.81 23.79 5.76
N LEU A 136 3.77 22.65 5.04
CA LEU A 136 4.67 22.35 3.94
C LEU A 136 4.12 22.81 2.57
N GLY A 137 2.94 23.42 2.54
CA GLY A 137 2.26 23.88 1.34
C GLY A 137 1.11 22.99 0.91
N GLN A 138 0.80 22.98 -0.39
CA GLN A 138 -0.27 22.17 -0.96
C GLN A 138 0.02 20.67 -0.84
N ARG A 139 -1.05 19.89 -0.64
CA ARG A 139 -1.07 18.43 -0.49
C ARG A 139 -2.51 17.94 -0.63
N ILE A 140 -2.68 16.67 -0.96
CA ILE A 140 -3.99 16.04 -1.14
C ILE A 140 -4.29 15.20 0.13
N PRO A 141 -5.02 15.74 1.13
CA PRO A 141 -5.33 15.00 2.36
C PRO A 141 -6.27 13.83 2.05
N LEU A 142 -6.34 12.84 2.94
CA LEU A 142 -7.01 11.56 2.63
C LEU A 142 -8.48 11.70 2.21
N ASP A 143 -9.22 12.67 2.75
CA ASP A 143 -10.60 12.93 2.30
C ASP A 143 -10.67 13.38 0.82
N VAL A 144 -9.71 14.18 0.37
CA VAL A 144 -9.62 14.63 -1.02
C VAL A 144 -9.12 13.49 -1.91
N GLN A 145 -8.28 12.59 -1.40
CA GLN A 145 -7.92 11.37 -2.14
C GLN A 145 -9.14 10.48 -2.38
N LEU A 146 -10.05 10.38 -1.41
CA LEU A 146 -11.33 9.67 -1.56
C LEU A 146 -12.28 10.41 -2.51
N ASP A 147 -12.27 11.74 -2.56
CA ASP A 147 -13.00 12.53 -3.57
C ASP A 147 -12.49 12.20 -4.99
N ASN A 148 -11.16 12.19 -5.18
CA ASN A 148 -10.52 11.84 -6.43
C ASN A 148 -10.86 10.40 -6.86
N HIS A 149 -10.96 9.47 -5.91
CA HIS A 149 -11.44 8.12 -6.22
C HIS A 149 -12.90 8.12 -6.67
N GLY A 150 -13.77 8.93 -6.07
CA GLY A 150 -15.15 9.12 -6.54
C GLY A 150 -15.24 9.62 -7.98
N VAL A 151 -14.29 10.46 -8.42
CA VAL A 151 -14.14 10.86 -9.83
C VAL A 151 -13.79 9.64 -10.70
N SER A 152 -12.81 8.83 -10.29
CA SER A 152 -12.44 7.62 -11.02
C SER A 152 -13.56 6.59 -11.10
N VAL A 153 -14.32 6.39 -10.02
CA VAL A 153 -15.51 5.52 -10.00
C VAL A 153 -16.55 6.00 -11.02
N SER A 154 -16.76 7.32 -11.10
CA SER A 154 -17.70 7.92 -12.06
C SER A 154 -17.22 7.75 -13.51
N ALA A 155 -15.91 7.93 -13.77
CA ALA A 155 -15.33 7.69 -15.08
C ALA A 155 -15.45 6.23 -15.51
N LEU A 156 -15.13 5.29 -14.62
CA LEU A 156 -15.28 3.85 -14.85
C LEU A 156 -16.74 3.48 -15.17
N ALA A 157 -17.70 4.05 -14.44
CA ALA A 157 -19.12 3.83 -14.69
C ALA A 157 -19.59 4.38 -16.05
N LYS A 158 -18.99 5.47 -16.54
CA LYS A 158 -19.27 5.99 -17.90
C LYS A 158 -18.73 5.04 -18.98
N ILE A 159 -17.58 4.42 -18.75
CA ILE A 159 -16.94 3.49 -19.71
C ILE A 159 -17.68 2.14 -19.75
N THR A 160 -17.99 1.59 -18.58
CA THR A 160 -18.44 0.19 -18.45
C THR A 160 -19.93 0.03 -18.15
N GLY A 161 -20.60 1.11 -17.75
CA GLY A 161 -21.93 1.08 -17.15
C GLY A 161 -21.88 0.84 -15.64
N ALA A 162 -22.84 1.42 -14.90
CA ALA A 162 -22.80 1.45 -13.43
C ALA A 162 -22.76 0.06 -12.77
N ALA A 163 -23.52 -0.92 -13.29
CA ALA A 163 -23.55 -2.26 -12.73
C ALA A 163 -22.23 -3.02 -12.94
N ALA A 164 -21.60 -2.85 -14.11
CA ALA A 164 -20.31 -3.47 -14.41
C ALA A 164 -19.19 -2.81 -13.60
N ALA A 165 -19.19 -1.48 -13.49
CA ALA A 165 -18.24 -0.74 -12.66
C ALA A 165 -18.28 -1.18 -11.20
N SER A 166 -19.49 -1.29 -10.62
CA SER A 166 -19.66 -1.75 -9.24
C SER A 166 -19.09 -3.16 -9.02
N ARG A 167 -19.34 -4.09 -9.95
CA ARG A 167 -18.78 -5.46 -9.89
C ARG A 167 -17.26 -5.45 -10.02
N HIS A 168 -16.72 -4.65 -10.93
CA HIS A 168 -15.28 -4.51 -11.18
C HIS A 168 -14.55 -3.98 -9.94
N LEU A 169 -15.05 -2.89 -9.35
CA LEU A 169 -14.49 -2.28 -8.13
C LEU A 169 -14.44 -3.26 -6.95
N GLY A 170 -15.48 -4.10 -6.80
CA GLY A 170 -15.51 -5.14 -5.77
C GLY A 170 -14.44 -6.23 -5.93
N GLN A 171 -13.83 -6.36 -7.11
CA GLN A 171 -12.76 -7.32 -7.38
C GLN A 171 -11.36 -6.72 -7.21
N CYS A 172 -11.23 -5.39 -7.25
CA CYS A 172 -9.97 -4.67 -7.10
C CYS A 172 -9.36 -4.80 -5.70
N LEU A 173 -8.04 -4.66 -5.63
CA LEU A 173 -7.32 -4.42 -4.38
C LEU A 173 -7.23 -2.92 -4.10
N TYR A 174 -7.34 -2.56 -2.83
CA TYR A 174 -7.12 -1.23 -2.31
C TYR A 174 -6.05 -1.28 -1.23
N THR A 175 -5.07 -0.39 -1.28
CA THR A 175 -4.13 -0.21 -0.15
C THR A 175 -4.13 1.22 0.34
N LEU A 176 -4.05 1.38 1.66
CA LEU A 176 -4.03 2.68 2.32
C LEU A 176 -2.97 2.72 3.41
N GLY A 177 -2.13 3.76 3.41
CA GLY A 177 -1.19 4.04 4.50
C GLY A 177 -1.15 5.53 4.83
N ALA A 178 -1.75 5.91 5.96
CA ALA A 178 -1.77 7.30 6.43
C ALA A 178 -1.70 7.36 7.97
N GLY A 179 -1.15 8.45 8.49
CA GLY A 179 -1.08 8.74 9.93
C GLY A 179 0.31 9.15 10.42
N ASN A 180 1.38 8.82 9.69
CA ASN A 180 2.75 9.20 10.05
C ASN A 180 2.87 10.73 10.16
N ASN A 181 2.32 11.43 9.17
CA ASN A 181 2.30 12.90 9.13
C ASN A 181 1.40 13.52 10.21
N ASP A 182 0.34 12.84 10.67
CA ASP A 182 -0.50 13.36 11.75
C ASP A 182 0.26 13.45 13.08
N PHE A 183 1.36 12.70 13.22
CA PHE A 183 2.30 12.86 14.31
C PHE A 183 3.45 13.81 13.94
N LEU A 184 4.20 13.51 12.86
CA LEU A 184 5.43 14.21 12.48
C LEU A 184 5.20 15.65 11.99
N ASN A 185 4.08 15.88 11.32
CA ASN A 185 3.70 17.11 10.64
C ASN A 185 2.37 17.67 11.17
N ASN A 186 1.99 17.30 12.39
CA ASN A 186 0.87 17.91 13.12
C ASN A 186 1.04 17.86 14.65
N TYR A 187 0.80 16.72 15.30
CA TYR A 187 0.73 16.64 16.77
C TYR A 187 2.01 17.12 17.47
N PHE A 188 3.18 16.67 17.00
CA PHE A 188 4.48 17.04 17.57
C PHE A 188 5.05 18.36 16.99
N ARG A 189 4.22 19.16 16.30
CA ARG A 189 4.59 20.45 15.72
C ARG A 189 3.81 21.61 16.37
N PRO A 190 3.98 21.86 17.68
CA PRO A 190 3.24 22.89 18.41
C PRO A 190 3.51 24.32 17.92
N GLU A 191 4.57 24.52 17.14
CA GLU A 191 4.88 25.79 16.49
C GLU A 191 3.98 26.09 15.28
N PHE A 192 3.35 25.06 14.69
CA PHE A 192 2.43 25.19 13.55
C PHE A 192 0.98 24.82 13.90
N TYR A 193 0.78 23.97 14.91
CA TYR A 193 -0.53 23.39 15.22
C TYR A 193 -0.84 23.41 16.72
N PRO A 194 -2.08 23.71 17.13
CA PRO A 194 -2.47 23.67 18.54
C PRO A 194 -2.74 22.23 19.05
N THR A 195 -2.62 21.21 18.20
CA THR A 195 -3.12 19.85 18.44
C THR A 195 -2.63 19.23 19.75
N SER A 196 -1.34 19.30 20.06
CA SER A 196 -0.77 18.76 21.31
C SER A 196 -1.11 19.60 22.55
N ARG A 197 -1.57 20.85 22.37
CA ARG A 197 -2.10 21.69 23.46
C ARG A 197 -3.57 21.36 23.73
N THR A 198 -4.31 20.95 22.70
CA THR A 198 -5.74 20.60 22.80
C THR A 198 -5.96 19.14 23.22
N TYR A 199 -5.13 18.22 22.75
CA TYR A 199 -5.32 16.79 22.95
C TYR A 199 -4.09 16.15 23.61
N THR A 200 -4.35 15.22 24.52
CA THR A 200 -3.35 14.23 24.94
C THR A 200 -3.12 13.21 23.84
N VAL A 201 -1.99 12.51 23.84
CA VAL A 201 -1.68 11.44 22.86
C VAL A 201 -2.80 10.40 22.82
N LYS A 202 -3.33 10.01 24.00
CA LYS A 202 -4.43 9.06 24.11
C LYS A 202 -5.71 9.54 23.42
N ARG A 203 -6.07 10.82 23.58
CA ARG A 203 -7.26 11.41 22.93
C ARG A 203 -7.04 11.59 21.43
N PHE A 204 -5.85 12.03 21.04
CA PHE A 204 -5.52 12.26 19.63
C PHE A 204 -5.46 10.95 18.83
N THR A 205 -4.82 9.90 19.34
CA THR A 205 -4.80 8.57 18.70
C THR A 205 -6.22 7.99 18.55
N ALA A 206 -7.11 8.24 19.52
CA ALA A 206 -8.52 7.83 19.40
C ALA A 206 -9.27 8.63 18.32
N LEU A 207 -9.04 9.95 18.26
CA LEU A 207 -9.60 10.81 17.21
C LEU A 207 -9.15 10.36 15.82
N LEU A 208 -7.84 10.13 15.63
CA LEU A 208 -7.29 9.66 14.35
C LEU A 208 -7.88 8.31 13.94
N ALA A 209 -7.92 7.34 14.86
CA ALA A 209 -8.45 6.01 14.55
C ALA A 209 -9.94 6.07 14.17
N ASN A 210 -10.73 6.92 14.84
CA ASN A 210 -12.13 7.13 14.49
C ASN A 210 -12.29 7.82 13.12
N ARG A 211 -11.48 8.84 12.82
CA ARG A 211 -11.52 9.51 11.51
C ARG A 211 -11.12 8.56 10.39
N TYR A 212 -10.06 7.78 10.59
CA TYR A 212 -9.61 6.83 9.59
C TYR A 212 -10.63 5.72 9.37
N ALA A 213 -11.32 5.25 10.42
CA ALA A 213 -12.41 4.29 10.27
C ALA A 213 -13.58 4.84 9.43
N GLN A 214 -13.93 6.13 9.58
CA GLN A 214 -14.94 6.79 8.76
C GLN A 214 -14.51 6.86 7.29
N GLN A 215 -13.23 7.18 7.04
CA GLN A 215 -12.65 7.24 5.70
C GLN A 215 -12.61 5.86 5.03
N LEU A 216 -12.26 4.80 5.77
CA LEU A 216 -12.34 3.42 5.29
C LEU A 216 -13.78 3.00 4.99
N GLN A 217 -14.74 3.38 5.83
CA GLN A 217 -16.16 3.13 5.57
C GLN A 217 -16.64 3.88 4.33
N ARG A 218 -16.15 5.11 4.10
CA ARG A 218 -16.42 5.88 2.88
C ARG A 218 -15.85 5.19 1.64
N LEU A 219 -14.61 4.69 1.71
CA LEU A 219 -13.99 3.94 0.61
C LEU A 219 -14.78 2.67 0.27
N TYR A 220 -15.26 1.95 1.28
CA TYR A 220 -16.18 0.83 1.08
C TYR A 220 -17.46 1.25 0.34
N GLY A 221 -18.02 2.41 0.70
CA GLY A 221 -19.17 3.01 0.00
C GLY A 221 -18.90 3.39 -1.46
N LEU A 222 -17.62 3.57 -1.83
CA LEU A 222 -17.17 3.80 -3.21
C LEU A 222 -16.89 2.51 -3.99
N GLY A 223 -17.23 1.34 -3.44
CA GLY A 223 -17.14 0.04 -4.13
C GLY A 223 -15.98 -0.85 -3.68
N ALA A 224 -15.11 -0.36 -2.80
CA ALA A 224 -13.99 -1.18 -2.32
C ALA A 224 -14.46 -2.36 -1.47
N ARG A 225 -13.87 -3.54 -1.74
CA ARG A 225 -14.13 -4.76 -0.96
C ARG A 225 -12.87 -5.43 -0.44
N LYS A 226 -11.73 -5.37 -1.12
CA LYS A 226 -10.46 -5.93 -0.65
C LYS A 226 -9.52 -4.80 -0.23
N ILE A 227 -9.35 -4.58 1.06
CA ILE A 227 -8.71 -3.36 1.60
C ILE A 227 -7.54 -3.73 2.53
N GLY A 228 -6.32 -3.49 2.07
CA GLY A 228 -5.11 -3.52 2.88
C GLY A 228 -4.86 -2.17 3.57
N VAL A 229 -4.68 -2.16 4.88
CA VAL A 229 -4.41 -0.95 5.66
C VAL A 229 -3.07 -1.09 6.35
N PHE A 230 -2.11 -0.26 5.94
CA PHE A 230 -0.78 -0.20 6.54
C PHE A 230 -0.83 0.44 7.92
N ALA A 231 -0.17 -0.22 8.86
CA ALA A 231 0.17 0.36 10.15
C ALA A 231 1.16 1.51 10.00
N LEU A 232 1.33 2.30 11.06
CA LEU A 232 2.46 3.23 11.16
C LEU A 232 3.74 2.46 11.46
N GLY A 233 4.86 2.96 10.92
CA GLY A 233 6.20 2.50 11.27
C GLY A 233 6.73 3.17 12.54
N GLN A 234 7.98 2.91 12.87
CA GLN A 234 8.70 3.57 13.97
C GLN A 234 9.09 4.99 13.59
N ILE A 235 8.11 5.89 13.60
CA ILE A 235 8.29 7.30 13.20
C ILE A 235 9.28 8.07 14.07
N GLY A 236 9.61 7.59 15.27
CA GLY A 236 10.65 8.16 16.12
C GLY A 236 12.08 7.84 15.65
N CYS A 237 12.24 6.83 14.79
CA CYS A 237 13.53 6.37 14.28
C CYS A 237 13.92 7.02 12.94
N VAL A 238 13.04 7.81 12.32
CA VAL A 238 13.38 8.49 11.07
C VAL A 238 14.39 9.61 11.34
N PRO A 239 15.34 9.92 10.43
CA PRO A 239 16.38 10.92 10.67
C PRO A 239 15.85 12.29 11.11
N PHE A 240 14.71 12.73 10.55
CA PHE A 240 14.04 13.97 10.94
C PHE A 240 13.65 13.96 12.43
N ALA A 241 13.06 12.86 12.92
CA ALA A 241 12.62 12.76 14.30
C ALA A 241 13.80 12.74 15.28
N ILE A 242 14.83 11.93 14.99
CA ILE A 242 16.03 11.84 15.81
C ILE A 242 16.71 13.21 15.93
N ARG A 243 16.88 13.92 14.80
CA ARG A 243 17.49 15.26 14.79
C ARG A 243 16.67 16.28 15.58
N ARG A 244 15.34 16.22 15.49
CA ARG A 244 14.46 17.26 16.03
C ARG A 244 14.10 17.07 17.50
N TYR A 245 13.90 15.83 17.93
CA TYR A 245 13.42 15.49 19.27
C TYR A 245 14.48 14.81 20.14
N GLY A 246 15.59 14.37 19.55
CA GLY A 246 16.60 13.58 20.24
C GLY A 246 16.10 12.19 20.59
N ASN A 247 16.99 11.41 21.22
CA ASN A 247 16.68 10.06 21.71
C ASN A 247 16.51 10.00 23.24
N ASN A 248 16.79 11.11 23.94
CA ASN A 248 16.76 11.22 25.40
C ASN A 248 17.48 10.07 26.14
N GLY A 249 18.59 9.57 25.57
CA GLY A 249 19.33 8.44 26.14
C GLY A 249 18.67 7.07 25.93
N SER A 250 17.66 6.97 25.06
CA SER A 250 17.06 5.68 24.67
C SER A 250 18.12 4.77 24.03
N ALA A 251 18.13 3.50 24.45
CA ALA A 251 19.00 2.47 23.90
C ALA A 251 18.74 2.19 22.41
N SER A 252 17.53 2.46 21.90
CA SER A 252 17.21 2.32 20.48
C SER A 252 17.80 3.43 19.60
N GLY A 253 18.23 4.54 20.20
CA GLY A 253 18.62 5.75 19.47
C GLY A 253 17.44 6.53 18.85
N CYS A 254 16.20 6.11 19.07
CA CYS A 254 15.00 6.73 18.51
C CYS A 254 14.31 7.70 19.49
N ALA A 255 13.49 8.60 18.95
CA ALA A 255 12.61 9.46 19.73
C ALA A 255 11.38 8.70 20.24
N GLU A 256 11.48 8.07 21.41
CA GLU A 256 10.47 7.10 21.87
C GLU A 256 9.06 7.65 22.02
N ALA A 257 8.90 8.91 22.41
CA ALA A 257 7.57 9.52 22.53
C ALA A 257 6.77 9.46 21.21
N LEU A 258 7.44 9.50 20.06
CA LEU A 258 6.80 9.37 18.76
C LEU A 258 6.46 7.90 18.44
N ASN A 259 7.37 6.98 18.78
CA ASN A 259 7.15 5.53 18.63
C ASN A 259 5.98 5.06 19.49
N ASP A 260 5.90 5.47 20.75
CA ASP A 260 4.80 5.18 21.67
C ASP A 260 3.46 5.67 21.13
N ALA A 261 3.43 6.88 20.56
CA ALA A 261 2.24 7.44 19.96
C ALA A 261 1.78 6.64 18.73
N ALA A 262 2.72 6.23 17.87
CA ALA A 262 2.44 5.40 16.70
C ALA A 262 1.98 3.99 17.08
N ALA A 263 2.62 3.36 18.08
CA ALA A 263 2.22 2.06 18.61
C ALA A 263 0.81 2.11 19.21
N LEU A 264 0.49 3.15 20.00
CA LEU A 264 -0.85 3.33 20.54
C LEU A 264 -1.90 3.53 19.44
N PHE A 265 -1.58 4.31 18.40
CA PHE A 265 -2.45 4.44 17.23
C PHE A 265 -2.65 3.11 16.52
N ASN A 266 -1.59 2.32 16.31
CA ASN A 266 -1.65 1.02 15.64
C ASN A 266 -2.59 0.04 16.35
N VAL A 267 -2.58 0.00 17.69
CA VAL A 267 -3.54 -0.80 18.48
C VAL A 267 -4.98 -0.36 18.20
N ARG A 268 -5.23 0.95 18.18
CA ARG A 268 -6.57 1.50 17.93
C ARG A 268 -7.03 1.28 16.49
N LEU A 269 -6.14 1.42 15.52
CA LEU A 269 -6.39 1.17 14.11
C LEU A 269 -6.78 -0.29 13.88
N LYS A 270 -6.01 -1.24 14.42
CA LYS A 270 -6.35 -2.67 14.36
C LYS A 270 -7.72 -2.97 14.96
N SER A 271 -8.03 -2.37 16.11
CA SER A 271 -9.34 -2.48 16.74
C SER A 271 -10.47 -1.90 15.85
N ALA A 272 -10.24 -0.77 15.20
CA ALA A 272 -11.20 -0.15 14.28
C ALA A 272 -11.44 -1.00 13.03
N ILE A 273 -10.37 -1.55 12.44
CA ILE A 273 -10.43 -2.46 11.30
C ILE A 273 -11.25 -3.70 11.66
N ASN A 274 -11.02 -4.32 12.83
CA ASN A 274 -11.79 -5.48 13.27
C ASN A 274 -13.29 -5.16 13.40
N ARG A 275 -13.64 -3.96 13.90
CA ARG A 275 -15.05 -3.51 13.96
C ARG A 275 -15.65 -3.33 12.57
N LEU A 276 -14.90 -2.76 11.62
CA LEU A 276 -15.35 -2.61 10.23
C LEU A 276 -15.53 -3.96 9.56
N GLN A 277 -14.59 -4.89 9.73
CA GLN A 277 -14.66 -6.26 9.23
C GLN A 277 -15.91 -7.00 9.74
N ALA A 278 -16.29 -6.81 11.00
CA ALA A 278 -17.49 -7.40 11.57
C ALA A 278 -18.79 -6.75 11.05
N LYS A 279 -18.74 -5.47 10.68
CA LYS A 279 -19.90 -4.68 10.24
C LYS A 279 -20.16 -4.79 8.73
N LEU A 280 -19.10 -4.90 7.93
CA LEU A 280 -19.13 -4.85 6.46
C LEU A 280 -18.84 -6.25 5.92
N THR A 281 -19.88 -7.09 5.87
CA THR A 281 -19.75 -8.55 5.73
C THR A 281 -19.26 -9.02 4.37
N ASP A 282 -19.37 -8.21 3.33
CA ASP A 282 -18.85 -8.47 1.98
C ASP A 282 -17.46 -7.83 1.75
N ALA A 283 -16.90 -7.12 2.73
CA ALA A 283 -15.55 -6.57 2.69
C ALA A 283 -14.54 -7.46 3.41
N GLN A 284 -13.31 -7.45 2.92
CA GLN A 284 -12.13 -8.05 3.53
C GLN A 284 -11.12 -6.95 3.82
N PHE A 285 -10.83 -6.75 5.10
CA PHE A 285 -9.80 -5.86 5.58
C PHE A 285 -8.58 -6.66 6.05
N VAL A 286 -7.41 -6.24 5.59
CA VAL A 286 -6.12 -6.80 6.04
C VAL A 286 -5.33 -5.69 6.73
N TYR A 287 -5.01 -5.87 8.00
CA TYR A 287 -4.08 -5.00 8.71
C TYR A 287 -2.64 -5.43 8.36
N ILE A 288 -1.85 -4.50 7.80
CA ILE A 288 -0.47 -4.75 7.39
C ILE A 288 0.47 -4.12 8.40
N GLY A 289 1.00 -4.93 9.31
CA GLY A 289 1.92 -4.50 10.37
C GLY A 289 3.33 -4.27 9.83
N ILE A 290 3.76 -3.00 9.74
CA ILE A 290 5.13 -2.63 9.33
C ILE A 290 6.04 -2.20 10.49
N TYR A 291 5.47 -2.09 11.70
CA TYR A 291 6.15 -1.51 12.88
C TYR A 291 7.39 -2.29 13.34
N MET A 292 7.44 -3.61 13.08
CA MET A 292 8.54 -4.50 13.49
C MET A 292 9.49 -4.85 12.34
N ILE A 293 9.27 -4.30 11.13
CA ILE A 293 10.10 -4.61 9.95
C ILE A 293 11.39 -3.78 9.94
N PHE A 294 11.35 -2.59 10.53
CA PHE A 294 12.48 -1.69 10.63
C PHE A 294 12.93 -1.68 12.10
N HIS A 295 14.01 -2.41 12.39
CA HIS A 295 14.73 -2.44 13.65
C HIS A 295 16.18 -1.99 13.44
#